data_AF-A0A1G1PPD7-F1
#
_entry.id   AF-A0A1G1PPD7-F1
#
_cell.length_a   1.000
_cell.length_b   1.000
_cell.length_c   1.000
_cell.angle_alpha   90.00
_cell.angle_beta   90.00
_cell.angle_gamma   90.00
#
_symmetry.space_group_name_H-M   'P 1'
#
loop_
_entity.id
_entity.type
_entity.pdbx_description
1 polymer ?
#
loop_
_entity_poly.entity_id
_entity_poly.type
_entity_poly.pdbx_seq_one_letter_code
_entity_poly.pdbx_strand_id
1 'polypeptide(L)'
;MLFIENTGVRSPGLKDIYRLKKRFGDYFKGIKGIRKEMDGLYVYSPIVLPFPYSRIARQINKLILFSVINRWMKVMSFSNPIVWTFLPTGITLDVINGINKKLLVYYCIDNFAVSSASAKKVKNTEEKLLKISDAVFVTSKALHDHCIKYSNKVTIFPFGVNIDNFEKVRVTDTQPPEELKDIKKPIVGYVGGIHKWVDRELVKFLALNRPDHSFVFVGPLQTDVASLAEIKNIYFLGNKKHSELPNLVKNFSVAIIPYLITEYTKNVYPTKLNEYLAMGKPVISTGLPEIKLFNKKYENIVVIGNNPREFAEGIDMALKEDNKEITKRRTEIAAENSWKSRIEQMSRIIENAVEKKMVQSEADWKENLLVFYHTTRRHLVRFAAALAIIYFLIFYTPAIWFLAEPLKITDTPHKADAIVVFAGGVGESGQAGQGYLERVERAVELYKSGFAKNIIFSSGYMYVFKEPLVMKALAVSLGVPAEAIILEDRAGDTYENVKFSEKILKDKGWNEILLVSSPYHMRRVSLVFKKIGKETKVLYVPISRSSFYSHKTRNWRQIDFKQIEGIFREYSAIIYYWWKGYI
;
A
#
# COMPACT_ATOMS: atom_id res chain seq x y z
N MET A 1 20.19 1.59 10.91
CA MET A 1 18.94 0.81 10.98
C MET A 1 17.82 1.56 10.24
N LEU A 2 16.97 0.84 9.51
CA LEU A 2 15.71 1.35 8.98
C LEU A 2 14.55 0.65 9.69
N PHE A 3 13.77 1.38 10.47
CA PHE A 3 12.53 0.91 11.08
C PHE A 3 11.36 1.24 10.15
N ILE A 4 10.56 0.23 9.79
CA ILE A 4 9.39 0.42 8.93
C ILE A 4 8.15 0.36 9.81
N GLU A 5 7.37 1.42 9.82
CA GLU A 5 6.15 1.48 10.63
C GLU A 5 5.12 0.42 10.19
N ASN A 6 4.38 -0.10 11.16
CA ASN A 6 3.45 -1.20 10.99
C ASN A 6 2.39 -0.88 9.93
N THR A 7 2.21 -1.76 8.93
CA THR A 7 1.19 -1.59 7.87
C THR A 7 -0.23 -1.97 8.32
N GLY A 8 -0.37 -2.66 9.45
CA GLY A 8 -1.63 -3.15 10.03
C GLY A 8 -1.95 -4.58 9.61
N VAL A 9 -2.63 -5.32 10.50
CA VAL A 9 -3.04 -6.71 10.27
C VAL A 9 -4.53 -6.85 9.99
N ARG A 10 -5.35 -5.91 10.47
CA ARG A 10 -6.80 -5.91 10.25
C ARG A 10 -7.20 -4.98 9.11
N SER A 11 -8.35 -5.25 8.51
CA SER A 11 -8.98 -4.31 7.58
C SER A 11 -9.37 -3.00 8.31
N PRO A 12 -9.28 -1.84 7.63
CA PRO A 12 -9.70 -0.55 8.18
C PRO A 12 -11.22 -0.53 8.38
N GLY A 13 -11.67 0.16 9.43
CA GLY A 13 -13.06 0.58 9.59
C GLY A 13 -13.20 2.10 9.52
N LEU A 14 -14.43 2.62 9.55
CA LEU A 14 -14.71 4.07 9.48
C LEU A 14 -14.02 4.87 10.60
N LYS A 15 -13.85 4.27 11.80
CA LYS A 15 -13.14 4.88 12.94
C LYS A 15 -11.63 5.04 12.71
N ASP A 16 -11.06 4.44 11.66
CA ASP A 16 -9.62 4.51 11.36
C ASP A 16 -9.22 5.67 10.45
N ILE A 17 -10.17 6.50 10.00
CA ILE A 17 -9.88 7.67 9.14
C ILE A 17 -8.85 8.60 9.80
N TYR A 18 -8.93 8.79 11.12
CA TYR A 18 -7.94 9.58 11.86
C TYR A 18 -6.53 8.97 11.78
N ARG A 19 -6.41 7.64 11.88
CA ARG A 19 -5.12 6.94 11.77
C ARG A 19 -4.54 7.06 10.37
N LEU A 20 -5.38 7.01 9.34
CA LEU A 20 -4.97 7.24 7.96
C LEU A 20 -4.46 8.67 7.78
N LYS A 21 -5.21 9.68 8.24
CA LYS A 21 -4.76 11.09 8.21
C LYS A 21 -3.42 11.28 8.92
N LYS A 22 -3.24 10.65 10.09
CA LYS A 22 -1.96 10.69 10.82
C LYS A 22 -0.82 10.09 9.99
N ARG A 23 -1.01 8.92 9.38
CA ARG A 23 0.00 8.31 8.49
C ARG A 23 0.37 9.19 7.30
N PHE A 24 -0.62 9.84 6.68
CA PHE A 24 -0.36 10.81 5.62
C PHE A 24 0.50 11.96 6.15
N GLY A 25 0.15 12.54 7.30
CA GLY A 25 0.95 13.58 7.94
C GLY A 25 2.38 13.12 8.25
N ASP A 26 2.55 11.93 8.81
CA ASP A 26 3.87 11.36 9.14
C ASP A 26 4.71 11.08 7.87
N TYR A 27 4.10 10.70 6.75
CA TYR A 27 4.79 10.55 5.46
C TYR A 27 5.40 11.87 4.98
N PHE A 28 4.71 13.00 5.17
CA PHE A 28 5.20 14.31 4.72
C PHE A 28 6.25 14.94 5.64
N LYS A 29 6.47 14.39 6.84
CA LYS A 29 7.58 14.82 7.72
C LYS A 29 8.96 14.40 7.23
N GLY A 30 9.04 13.54 6.22
CA GLY A 30 10.28 12.99 5.70
C GLY A 30 10.35 12.98 4.18
N ILE A 31 11.53 12.67 3.64
CA ILE A 31 11.73 12.54 2.20
C ILE A 31 11.11 11.21 1.77
N LYS A 32 9.98 11.26 1.06
CA LYS A 32 9.19 10.09 0.67
C LYS A 32 8.79 9.21 1.88
N GLY A 33 8.50 9.83 3.03
CA GLY A 33 8.13 9.13 4.25
C GLY A 33 9.29 8.61 5.09
N ILE A 34 10.54 8.85 4.69
CA ILE A 34 11.72 8.47 5.48
C ILE A 34 12.23 9.69 6.24
N ARG A 35 12.40 9.54 7.56
CA ARG A 35 12.98 10.55 8.45
C ARG A 35 14.12 9.94 9.28
N LYS A 36 15.11 10.76 9.64
CA LYS A 36 16.13 10.39 10.63
C LYS A 36 15.54 10.69 12.01
N GLU A 37 15.46 9.68 12.86
CA GLU A 37 14.94 9.82 14.23
C GLU A 37 16.08 10.11 15.20
N MET A 38 17.21 9.42 15.03
CA MET A 38 18.46 9.65 15.76
C MET A 38 19.64 9.08 14.96
N ASP A 39 20.86 9.27 15.44
CA ASP A 39 22.04 8.68 14.79
C ASP A 39 21.92 7.15 14.73
N GLY A 40 22.12 6.62 13.52
CA GLY A 40 21.95 5.19 13.25
C GLY A 40 20.50 4.70 13.12
N LEU A 41 19.46 5.54 13.30
CA LEU A 41 18.05 5.15 13.20
C LEU A 41 17.25 6.03 12.24
N TYR A 42 16.72 5.39 11.20
CA TYR A 42 15.79 5.98 10.25
C TYR A 42 14.42 5.32 10.40
N VAL A 43 13.35 6.10 10.29
CA VAL A 43 11.98 5.60 10.31
C VAL A 43 11.32 5.83 8.96
N TYR A 44 10.74 4.78 8.40
CA TYR A 44 9.90 4.85 7.20
C TYR A 44 8.42 4.69 7.58
N SER A 45 7.62 5.70 7.27
CA SER A 45 6.17 5.73 7.43
C SER A 45 5.49 5.49 6.07
N PRO A 46 5.23 4.24 5.66
CA PRO A 46 4.74 3.97 4.31
C PRO A 46 3.27 4.34 4.10
N ILE A 47 2.96 4.88 2.92
CA ILE A 47 1.58 4.96 2.42
C ILE A 47 1.27 3.65 1.69
N VAL A 48 0.33 2.88 2.25
CA VAL A 48 -0.11 1.60 1.69
C VAL A 48 -1.63 1.58 1.55
N LEU A 49 -2.13 0.93 0.50
CA LEU A 49 -3.55 0.63 0.33
C LEU A 49 -4.02 -0.26 1.48
N PRO A 50 -5.15 0.07 2.13
CA PRO A 50 -5.51 -0.51 3.42
C PRO A 50 -6.21 -1.89 3.31
N PHE A 51 -6.00 -2.62 2.20
CA PHE A 51 -6.59 -3.94 1.96
C PHE A 51 -5.52 -5.04 2.00
N PRO A 52 -5.02 -5.44 3.19
CA PRO A 52 -3.86 -6.34 3.33
C PRO A 52 -4.06 -7.73 2.71
N TYR A 53 -5.31 -8.14 2.49
CA TYR A 53 -5.68 -9.45 1.93
C TYR A 53 -6.10 -9.40 0.45
N SER A 54 -6.19 -8.20 -0.16
CA SER A 54 -6.46 -8.08 -1.59
C SER A 54 -5.18 -8.36 -2.39
N ARG A 55 -5.25 -9.26 -3.37
CA ARG A 55 -4.10 -9.59 -4.23
C ARG A 55 -3.58 -8.36 -4.98
N ILE A 56 -4.49 -7.54 -5.50
CA ILE A 56 -4.15 -6.32 -6.24
C ILE A 56 -3.49 -5.30 -5.30
N ALA A 57 -4.11 -5.03 -4.15
CA ALA A 57 -3.55 -4.08 -3.18
C ALA A 57 -2.19 -4.54 -2.66
N ARG A 58 -2.02 -5.83 -2.40
CA ARG A 58 -0.74 -6.44 -1.99
C ARG A 58 0.35 -6.24 -3.05
N GLN A 59 0.04 -6.42 -4.34
CA GLN A 59 1.01 -6.21 -5.41
C GLN A 59 1.39 -4.74 -5.58
N ILE A 60 0.41 -3.83 -5.54
CA ILE A 60 0.68 -2.38 -5.60
C ILE A 60 1.56 -1.97 -4.40
N ASN A 61 1.17 -2.36 -3.19
CA ASN A 61 1.92 -2.02 -1.99
C ASN A 61 3.32 -2.65 -1.98
N LYS A 62 3.49 -3.87 -2.51
CA LYS A 62 4.80 -4.51 -2.70
C LYS A 62 5.69 -3.64 -3.58
N LEU A 63 5.19 -3.19 -4.74
CA LEU A 63 5.98 -2.35 -5.66
C LEU A 63 6.41 -1.04 -4.99
N ILE A 64 5.50 -0.38 -4.28
CA ILE A 64 5.77 0.88 -3.57
C ILE A 64 6.84 0.67 -2.48
N LEU A 65 6.61 -0.27 -1.56
CA LEU A 65 7.53 -0.54 -0.46
C LEU A 65 8.90 -0.96 -0.97
N PHE A 66 8.93 -1.93 -1.89
CA PHE A 66 10.18 -2.47 -2.40
C PHE A 66 11.00 -1.41 -3.13
N SER A 67 10.36 -0.54 -3.92
CA SER A 67 11.04 0.57 -4.62
C SER A 67 11.67 1.55 -3.63
N VAL A 68 10.94 1.97 -2.60
CA VAL A 68 11.44 2.93 -1.61
C VAL A 68 12.56 2.32 -0.77
N ILE A 69 12.39 1.09 -0.29
CA ILE A 69 13.40 0.39 0.51
C ILE A 69 14.69 0.20 -0.29
N ASN A 70 14.63 -0.27 -1.54
CA ASN A 70 15.84 -0.48 -2.35
C ASN A 70 16.55 0.83 -2.69
N ARG A 71 15.80 1.91 -2.97
CA ARG A 71 16.41 3.24 -3.19
C ARG A 71 17.13 3.73 -1.95
N TRP A 72 16.48 3.61 -0.78
CA TRP A 72 17.10 3.96 0.50
C TRP A 72 18.34 3.11 0.76
N MET A 73 18.26 1.79 0.56
CA MET A 73 19.40 0.89 0.72
C MET A 73 20.57 1.28 -0.17
N LYS A 74 20.31 1.65 -1.43
CA LYS A 74 21.34 2.10 -2.37
C LYS A 74 21.98 3.42 -1.96
N VAL A 75 21.18 4.41 -1.56
CA VAL A 75 21.68 5.74 -1.13
C VAL A 75 22.51 5.63 0.16
N MET A 76 22.13 4.74 1.06
CA MET A 76 22.80 4.55 2.34
C MET A 76 23.95 3.53 2.29
N SER A 77 24.30 3.01 1.11
CA SER A 77 25.26 1.90 0.94
C SER A 77 24.95 0.71 1.86
N PHE A 78 23.66 0.43 2.07
CA PHE A 78 23.17 -0.55 3.03
C PHE A 78 22.85 -1.86 2.32
N SER A 79 23.86 -2.73 2.21
CA SER A 79 23.76 -4.05 1.56
C SER A 79 23.62 -5.19 2.56
N ASN A 80 22.97 -6.29 2.15
CA ASN A 80 22.85 -7.53 2.91
C ASN A 80 22.35 -7.33 4.36
N PRO A 81 21.16 -6.76 4.57
CA PRO A 81 20.69 -6.44 5.91
C PRO A 81 20.29 -7.68 6.70
N ILE A 82 20.38 -7.57 8.02
CA ILE A 82 19.57 -8.39 8.93
C ILE A 82 18.15 -7.83 8.89
N VAL A 83 17.19 -8.65 8.46
CA VAL A 83 15.78 -8.27 8.43
C VAL A 83 15.11 -8.80 9.68
N TRP A 84 14.64 -7.88 10.52
CA TRP A 84 13.88 -8.19 11.73
C TRP A 84 12.42 -7.82 11.53
N THR A 85 11.51 -8.78 11.69
CA THR A 85 10.06 -8.53 11.60
C THR A 85 9.33 -9.09 12.80
N PHE A 86 8.27 -8.40 13.22
CA PHE A 86 7.27 -8.91 14.16
C PHE A 86 5.89 -9.07 13.51
N LEU A 87 5.73 -8.68 12.23
CA LEU A 87 4.44 -8.70 11.53
C LEU A 87 4.43 -9.80 10.48
N PRO A 88 3.67 -10.89 10.68
CA PRO A 88 3.59 -11.99 9.74
C PRO A 88 2.62 -11.74 8.56
N THR A 89 2.50 -10.50 8.06
CA THR A 89 1.56 -10.18 6.98
C THR A 89 2.07 -10.60 5.60
N GLY A 90 1.15 -10.78 4.64
CA GLY A 90 1.52 -11.13 3.27
C GLY A 90 2.43 -10.12 2.58
N ILE A 91 2.23 -8.83 2.83
CA ILE A 91 3.10 -7.78 2.28
C ILE A 91 4.49 -7.80 2.92
N THR A 92 4.58 -8.02 4.24
CA THR A 92 5.87 -8.17 4.93
C THR A 92 6.66 -9.34 4.31
N LEU A 93 6.01 -10.48 4.11
CA LEU A 93 6.62 -11.65 3.48
C LEU A 93 7.09 -11.36 2.04
N ASP A 94 6.32 -10.60 1.24
CA ASP A 94 6.73 -10.23 -0.12
C ASP A 94 7.95 -9.32 -0.15
N VAL A 95 8.01 -8.35 0.77
CA VAL A 95 9.16 -7.44 0.90
C VAL A 95 10.40 -8.22 1.35
N ILE A 96 10.27 -9.09 2.36
CA ILE A 96 11.35 -9.96 2.86
C ILE A 96 11.89 -10.88 1.76
N ASN A 97 11.03 -11.37 0.88
CA ASN A 97 11.43 -12.22 -0.24
C ASN A 97 12.07 -11.44 -1.40
N GLY A 98 11.81 -10.14 -1.50
CA GLY A 98 12.45 -9.29 -2.49
C GLY A 98 13.84 -8.79 -2.08
N ILE A 99 14.11 -8.71 -0.77
CA ILE A 99 15.37 -8.15 -0.25
C ILE A 99 16.42 -9.26 -0.16
N ASN A 100 17.62 -8.99 -0.70
CA ASN A 100 18.79 -9.83 -0.48
C ASN A 100 19.30 -9.64 0.96
N LYS A 101 18.78 -10.45 1.87
CA LYS A 101 19.01 -10.36 3.32
C LYS A 101 20.13 -11.29 3.76
N LYS A 102 20.95 -10.83 4.70
CA LYS A 102 21.96 -11.67 5.38
C LYS A 102 21.27 -12.66 6.32
N LEU A 103 20.34 -12.18 7.13
CA LEU A 103 19.61 -12.98 8.12
C LEU A 103 18.14 -12.54 8.19
N LEU A 104 17.24 -13.49 8.50
CA LEU A 104 15.85 -13.20 8.82
C LEU A 104 15.53 -13.57 10.28
N VAL A 105 15.11 -12.58 11.06
CA VAL A 105 14.63 -12.76 12.44
C VAL A 105 13.12 -12.51 12.47
N TYR A 106 12.35 -13.47 12.97
CA TYR A 106 10.94 -13.29 13.27
C TYR A 106 10.71 -13.22 14.78
N TYR A 107 10.23 -12.09 15.29
CA TYR A 107 9.82 -11.94 16.68
C TYR A 107 8.30 -12.02 16.80
N CYS A 108 7.79 -13.22 17.11
CA CYS A 108 6.37 -13.46 17.36
C CYS A 108 6.01 -12.91 18.75
N ILE A 109 5.47 -11.70 18.78
CA ILE A 109 5.13 -10.99 20.02
C ILE A 109 3.71 -11.27 20.52
N ASP A 110 2.82 -11.76 19.65
CA ASP A 110 1.41 -12.02 19.93
C ASP A 110 0.84 -13.01 18.90
N ASN A 111 -0.31 -13.61 19.20
CA ASN A 111 -1.08 -14.42 18.27
C ASN A 111 -1.94 -13.52 17.37
N PHE A 112 -1.34 -13.02 16.28
CA PHE A 112 -2.02 -12.11 15.36
C PHE A 112 -3.29 -12.69 14.72
N ALA A 113 -3.36 -14.02 14.55
CA ALA A 113 -4.49 -14.67 13.90
C ALA A 113 -5.81 -14.54 14.68
N VAL A 114 -5.74 -14.36 16.01
CA VAL A 114 -6.92 -14.19 16.87
C VAL A 114 -7.28 -12.72 17.13
N SER A 115 -6.48 -11.78 16.63
CA SER A 115 -6.69 -10.34 16.86
C SER A 115 -7.97 -9.78 16.21
N SER A 116 -8.45 -10.41 15.13
CA SER A 116 -9.73 -10.09 14.47
C SER A 116 -10.16 -11.20 13.52
N ALA A 117 -11.44 -11.26 13.14
CA ALA A 117 -11.93 -12.22 12.15
C ALA A 117 -11.17 -12.17 10.82
N SER A 118 -10.83 -10.96 10.35
CA SER A 118 -10.04 -10.76 9.12
C SER A 118 -8.60 -11.26 9.25
N ALA A 119 -8.02 -11.21 10.46
CA ALA A 119 -6.64 -11.58 10.74
C ALA A 119 -6.38 -13.09 10.72
N LYS A 120 -7.40 -13.93 10.71
CA LYS A 120 -7.26 -15.39 10.56
C LYS A 120 -6.44 -15.79 9.33
N LYS A 121 -6.49 -14.98 8.26
CA LYS A 121 -5.75 -15.19 7.01
C LYS A 121 -4.22 -15.06 7.17
N VAL A 122 -3.75 -14.46 8.26
CA VAL A 122 -2.31 -14.32 8.58
C VAL A 122 -1.66 -15.64 8.93
N LYS A 123 -2.41 -16.63 9.41
CA LYS A 123 -1.86 -17.94 9.80
C LYS A 123 -0.96 -18.54 8.71
N ASN A 124 -1.43 -18.54 7.46
CA ASN A 124 -0.65 -19.09 6.34
C ASN A 124 0.65 -18.31 6.06
N THR A 125 0.63 -16.98 6.23
CA THR A 125 1.82 -16.16 6.02
C THR A 125 2.80 -16.26 7.18
N GLU A 126 2.30 -16.42 8.41
CA GLU A 126 3.10 -16.72 9.59
C GLU A 126 3.79 -18.08 9.50
N GLU A 127 3.07 -19.13 9.11
CA GLU A 127 3.64 -20.47 8.91
C GLU A 127 4.79 -20.45 7.90
N LYS A 128 4.63 -19.71 6.80
CA LYS A 128 5.70 -19.52 5.81
C LYS A 128 6.87 -18.76 6.41
N LEU A 129 6.60 -17.68 7.14
CA LEU A 129 7.63 -16.86 7.77
C LEU A 129 8.45 -17.67 8.79
N LEU A 130 7.79 -18.47 9.63
CA LEU A 130 8.44 -19.36 10.60
C LEU A 130 9.40 -20.34 9.93
N LYS A 131 8.99 -20.95 8.80
CA LYS A 131 9.81 -21.90 8.05
C LYS A 131 11.06 -21.29 7.43
N ILE A 132 10.98 -20.04 6.96
CA ILE A 132 12.11 -19.36 6.28
C ILE A 132 12.98 -18.53 7.22
N SER A 133 12.57 -18.35 8.48
CA SER A 133 13.33 -17.53 9.44
C SER A 133 14.58 -18.24 9.91
N ASP A 134 15.66 -17.49 10.03
CA ASP A 134 16.95 -17.97 10.53
C ASP A 134 16.99 -17.98 12.07
N ALA A 135 16.20 -17.12 12.71
CA ALA A 135 15.93 -17.14 14.15
C ALA A 135 14.49 -16.73 14.44
N VAL A 136 13.86 -17.37 15.43
CA VAL A 136 12.50 -17.05 15.88
C VAL A 136 12.52 -16.73 17.36
N PHE A 137 12.08 -15.53 17.72
CA PHE A 137 11.91 -15.11 19.11
C PHE A 137 10.43 -15.08 19.46
N VAL A 138 10.09 -15.45 20.69
CA VAL A 138 8.70 -15.49 21.19
C VAL A 138 8.62 -14.91 22.60
N THR A 139 7.50 -14.29 22.96
CA THR A 139 7.35 -13.61 24.26
C THR A 139 6.82 -14.50 25.39
N SER A 140 6.24 -15.66 25.08
CA SER A 140 5.63 -16.58 26.05
C SER A 140 5.78 -18.05 25.67
N LYS A 141 5.60 -18.94 26.64
CA LYS A 141 5.64 -20.39 26.43
C LYS A 141 4.56 -20.88 25.47
N ALA A 142 3.38 -20.27 25.51
CA ALA A 142 2.31 -20.63 24.59
C ALA A 142 2.65 -20.30 23.13
N LEU A 143 3.27 -19.13 22.89
CA LEU A 143 3.77 -18.77 21.55
C LEU A 143 4.93 -19.66 21.13
N HIS A 144 5.81 -20.04 22.06
CA HIS A 144 6.85 -21.04 21.80
C HIS A 144 6.24 -22.35 21.30
N ASP A 145 5.27 -22.92 22.03
CA ASP A 145 4.64 -24.20 21.70
C ASP A 145 3.87 -24.16 20.38
N HIS A 146 3.38 -22.97 20.00
CA HIS A 146 2.83 -22.74 18.67
C HIS A 146 3.93 -22.74 17.59
N CYS A 147 5.00 -21.97 17.77
CA CYS A 147 6.03 -21.74 16.76
C CYS A 147 6.90 -22.97 16.49
N ILE A 148 7.17 -23.82 17.51
CA ILE A 148 8.01 -25.02 17.35
C ILE A 148 7.40 -26.06 16.40
N LYS A 149 6.10 -25.96 16.11
CA LYS A 149 5.41 -26.81 15.12
C LYS A 149 5.90 -26.55 13.70
N TYR A 150 6.56 -25.41 13.46
CA TYR A 150 6.94 -24.94 12.12
C TYR A 150 8.43 -24.57 12.00
N SER A 151 9.15 -24.42 13.12
CA SER A 151 10.56 -24.04 13.15
C SER A 151 11.27 -24.69 14.34
N ASN A 152 12.51 -25.13 14.15
CA ASN A 152 13.38 -25.64 15.22
C ASN A 152 14.31 -24.55 15.81
N LYS A 153 14.15 -23.29 15.41
CA LYS A 153 15.03 -22.17 15.80
C LYS A 153 14.31 -21.16 16.70
N VAL A 154 13.49 -21.66 17.63
CA VAL A 154 12.60 -20.85 18.48
C VAL A 154 13.24 -20.65 19.85
N THR A 155 13.29 -19.40 20.34
CA THR A 155 13.82 -19.06 21.67
C THR A 155 12.91 -18.07 22.38
N ILE A 156 12.66 -18.30 23.68
CA ILE A 156 11.77 -17.47 24.48
C ILE A 156 12.52 -16.23 24.99
N PHE A 157 12.03 -15.06 24.60
CA PHE A 157 12.46 -13.76 25.09
C PHE A 157 11.24 -12.92 25.48
N PRO A 158 10.81 -12.98 26.75
CA PRO A 158 9.76 -12.12 27.27
C PRO A 158 10.18 -10.65 27.27
N PHE A 159 9.19 -9.76 27.40
CA PHE A 159 9.44 -8.32 27.43
C PHE A 159 10.37 -7.92 28.57
N GLY A 160 11.39 -7.13 28.23
CA GLY A 160 12.31 -6.59 29.22
C GLY A 160 11.83 -5.28 29.85
N VAL A 161 12.56 -4.84 30.88
CA VAL A 161 12.41 -3.51 31.50
C VAL A 161 13.59 -2.62 31.11
N ASN A 162 13.34 -1.31 30.95
CA ASN A 162 14.41 -0.31 30.84
C ASN A 162 14.84 0.12 32.24
N ILE A 163 15.86 -0.53 32.79
CA ILE A 163 16.22 -0.39 34.20
C ILE A 163 16.72 0.98 34.56
N ASP A 164 17.51 1.61 33.69
CA ASP A 164 18.15 2.89 33.98
C ASP A 164 17.11 3.94 34.42
N ASN A 165 15.92 3.92 33.82
CA ASN A 165 14.81 4.81 34.17
C ASN A 165 14.22 4.54 35.56
N PHE A 166 14.16 3.28 35.98
CA PHE A 166 13.57 2.89 37.27
C PHE A 166 14.60 2.94 38.39
N GLU A 167 15.81 2.44 38.14
CA GLU A 167 16.91 2.43 39.10
C GLU A 167 17.29 3.84 39.55
N LYS A 168 17.42 4.78 38.60
CA LYS A 168 17.70 6.20 38.92
C LYS A 168 16.70 6.75 39.95
N VAL A 169 15.41 6.50 39.77
CA VAL A 169 14.36 7.00 40.67
C VAL A 169 14.31 6.22 42.00
N ARG A 170 14.61 4.91 41.96
CA ARG A 170 14.66 4.06 43.16
C ARG A 170 15.73 4.53 44.14
N VAL A 171 16.93 4.86 43.66
CA VAL A 171 18.08 5.22 44.50
C VAL A 171 18.15 6.70 44.87
N THR A 172 17.57 7.59 44.05
CA THR A 172 17.48 9.01 44.36
C THR A 172 16.41 9.24 45.42
N ASP A 173 16.62 10.12 46.39
CA ASP A 173 15.53 10.51 47.29
C ASP A 173 14.53 11.39 46.52
N THR A 174 13.26 10.99 46.50
CA THR A 174 12.21 11.67 45.72
C THR A 174 10.99 11.85 46.59
N GLN A 175 10.43 13.07 46.55
CA GLN A 175 9.17 13.34 47.21
C GLN A 175 8.04 12.51 46.55
N PRO A 176 7.06 12.04 47.35
CA PRO A 176 5.86 11.42 46.80
C PRO A 176 5.19 12.37 45.79
N PRO A 177 4.68 11.85 44.66
CA PRO A 177 3.82 12.62 43.76
C PRO A 177 2.66 13.25 44.53
N GLU A 178 2.25 14.46 44.14
CA GLU A 178 1.14 15.20 44.80
C GLU A 178 -0.10 14.33 44.97
N GLU A 179 -0.40 13.50 43.98
CA GLU A 179 -1.60 12.64 43.97
C GLU A 179 -1.54 11.50 45.01
N LEU A 180 -0.37 11.23 45.58
CA LEU A 180 -0.18 10.18 46.59
C LEU A 180 0.04 10.74 48.00
N LYS A 181 0.21 12.05 48.17
CA LYS A 181 0.60 12.65 49.47
C LYS A 181 -0.40 12.36 50.57
N ASP A 182 -1.70 12.46 50.26
CA ASP A 182 -2.78 12.30 51.23
C ASP A 182 -3.33 10.86 51.29
N ILE A 183 -2.75 9.93 50.52
CA ILE A 183 -3.22 8.54 50.47
C ILE A 183 -2.63 7.74 51.63
N LYS A 184 -3.50 7.18 52.48
CA LYS A 184 -3.13 6.35 53.64
C LYS A 184 -2.32 5.12 53.19
N LYS A 185 -1.19 4.86 53.85
CA LYS A 185 -0.40 3.62 53.68
C LYS A 185 -1.00 2.47 54.52
N PRO A 186 -0.83 1.21 54.11
CA PRO A 186 -0.06 0.74 52.94
C PRO A 186 -0.78 0.97 51.61
N ILE A 187 0.00 1.27 50.56
CA ILE A 187 -0.51 1.43 49.19
C ILE A 187 -0.35 0.12 48.42
N VAL A 188 -1.48 -0.46 48.02
CA VAL A 188 -1.59 -1.60 47.11
C VAL A 188 -1.76 -1.06 45.69
N GLY A 189 -0.70 -1.11 44.90
CA GLY A 189 -0.63 -0.38 43.64
C GLY A 189 -0.72 -1.23 42.37
N TYR A 190 -1.37 -0.69 41.34
CA TYR A 190 -1.43 -1.26 40.00
C TYR A 190 -1.11 -0.19 38.95
N VAL A 191 -0.22 -0.51 38.01
CA VAL A 191 0.08 0.30 36.82
C VAL A 191 -0.38 -0.44 35.56
N GLY A 192 -1.17 0.23 34.73
CA GLY A 192 -1.61 -0.26 33.43
C GLY A 192 -3.03 0.17 33.11
N GLY A 193 -3.45 -0.04 31.85
CA GLY A 193 -4.85 0.15 31.47
C GLY A 193 -5.77 -0.76 32.28
N ILE A 194 -6.86 -0.20 32.83
CA ILE A 194 -7.89 -0.97 33.51
C ILE A 194 -8.83 -1.53 32.44
N HIS A 195 -8.51 -2.74 31.99
CA HIS A 195 -9.20 -3.46 30.94
C HIS A 195 -10.12 -4.55 31.49
N LYS A 196 -10.93 -5.16 30.61
CA LYS A 196 -11.82 -6.29 30.92
C LYS A 196 -11.13 -7.53 31.51
N TRP A 197 -9.82 -7.65 31.40
CA TRP A 197 -9.05 -8.76 31.97
C TRP A 197 -8.48 -8.45 33.37
N VAL A 198 -8.65 -7.23 33.87
CA VAL A 198 -8.41 -6.92 35.28
C VAL A 198 -9.61 -7.46 36.07
N ASP A 199 -9.34 -8.29 37.08
CA ASP A 199 -10.36 -8.92 37.91
C ASP A 199 -10.94 -7.90 38.90
N ARG A 200 -12.03 -7.25 38.47
CA ARG A 200 -12.71 -6.21 39.24
C ARG A 200 -13.37 -6.77 40.50
N GLU A 201 -13.88 -8.00 40.46
CA GLU A 201 -14.50 -8.62 41.63
C GLU A 201 -13.46 -8.96 42.69
N LEU A 202 -12.28 -9.43 42.27
CA LEU A 202 -11.13 -9.58 43.15
C LEU A 202 -10.73 -8.23 43.77
N VAL A 203 -10.57 -7.17 42.97
CA VAL A 203 -10.23 -5.84 43.49
C VAL A 203 -11.27 -5.33 44.50
N LYS A 204 -12.56 -5.49 44.19
CA LYS A 204 -13.67 -5.15 45.09
C LYS A 204 -13.56 -5.92 46.40
N PHE A 205 -13.35 -7.24 46.33
CA PHE A 205 -13.19 -8.09 47.49
C PHE A 205 -12.03 -7.63 48.37
N LEU A 206 -10.86 -7.34 47.77
CA LEU A 206 -9.68 -6.89 48.50
C LEU A 206 -9.92 -5.56 49.21
N ALA A 207 -10.51 -4.59 48.51
CA ALA A 207 -10.77 -3.26 49.04
C ALA A 207 -11.74 -3.29 50.24
N LEU A 208 -12.82 -4.07 50.13
CA LEU A 208 -13.82 -4.20 51.20
C LEU A 208 -13.30 -4.96 52.43
N ASN A 209 -12.43 -5.97 52.23
CA ASN A 209 -11.86 -6.75 53.34
C ASN A 209 -10.61 -6.12 53.95
N ARG A 210 -10.10 -5.02 53.38
CA ARG A 210 -8.92 -4.29 53.86
C ARG A 210 -9.16 -2.78 53.85
N PRO A 211 -10.10 -2.26 54.65
CA PRO A 211 -10.44 -0.84 54.67
C PRO A 211 -9.25 0.04 55.08
N ASP A 212 -8.25 -0.51 55.77
CA ASP A 212 -7.03 0.19 56.17
C ASP A 212 -5.95 0.27 55.08
N HIS A 213 -6.13 -0.41 53.95
CA HIS A 213 -5.23 -0.35 52.81
C HIS A 213 -5.79 0.59 51.74
N SER A 214 -4.92 1.31 51.04
CA SER A 214 -5.30 2.11 49.87
C SER A 214 -4.97 1.37 48.59
N PHE A 215 -5.95 1.20 47.70
CA PHE A 215 -5.79 0.55 46.41
C PHE A 215 -5.67 1.58 45.30
N VAL A 216 -4.49 1.73 44.71
CA VAL A 216 -4.19 2.80 43.75
C VAL A 216 -3.98 2.24 42.35
N PHE A 217 -4.80 2.70 41.40
CA PHE A 217 -4.77 2.29 39.99
C PHE A 217 -4.30 3.44 39.10
N VAL A 218 -3.19 3.22 38.39
CA VAL A 218 -2.55 4.19 37.50
C VAL A 218 -2.70 3.72 36.06
N GLY A 219 -3.51 4.41 35.27
CA GLY A 219 -3.71 4.14 33.85
C GLY A 219 -5.10 4.52 33.35
N PRO A 220 -5.33 4.43 32.03
CA PRO A 220 -6.62 4.74 31.43
C PRO A 220 -7.69 3.71 31.82
N LEU A 221 -8.90 4.20 32.10
CA LEU A 221 -10.09 3.37 32.30
C LEU A 221 -10.61 2.91 30.93
N GLN A 222 -10.60 1.60 30.69
CA GLN A 222 -10.97 0.99 29.39
C GLN A 222 -12.07 -0.07 29.54
N THR A 223 -12.70 -0.12 30.71
CA THR A 223 -13.87 -0.91 31.06
C THR A 223 -14.68 -0.12 32.07
N ASP A 224 -15.94 -0.51 32.28
CA ASP A 224 -16.76 0.05 33.36
C ASP A 224 -16.17 -0.30 34.74
N VAL A 225 -16.03 0.71 35.59
CA VAL A 225 -15.47 0.64 36.95
C VAL A 225 -16.38 1.31 37.98
N ALA A 226 -17.65 1.61 37.63
CA ALA A 226 -18.57 2.32 38.52
C ALA A 226 -18.66 1.68 39.92
N SER A 227 -18.78 0.35 39.98
CA SER A 227 -18.86 -0.40 41.24
C SER A 227 -17.59 -0.36 42.10
N LEU A 228 -16.43 -0.02 41.52
CA LEU A 228 -15.17 0.16 42.24
C LEU A 228 -14.99 1.61 42.69
N ALA A 229 -15.49 2.57 41.91
CA ALA A 229 -15.38 3.99 42.20
C ALA A 229 -16.18 4.42 43.46
N GLU A 230 -17.20 3.64 43.84
CA GLU A 230 -17.96 3.86 45.08
C GLU A 230 -17.20 3.46 46.36
N ILE A 231 -16.10 2.70 46.24
CA ILE A 231 -15.36 2.15 47.37
C ILE A 231 -14.30 3.15 47.82
N LYS A 232 -14.42 3.66 49.05
CA LYS A 232 -13.66 4.81 49.57
C LYS A 232 -12.14 4.65 49.56
N ASN A 233 -11.62 3.43 49.64
CA ASN A 233 -10.18 3.15 49.64
C ASN A 233 -9.63 2.72 48.26
N ILE A 234 -10.39 2.93 47.18
CA ILE A 234 -9.93 2.76 45.80
C ILE A 234 -9.71 4.12 45.15
N TYR A 235 -8.53 4.31 44.55
CA TYR A 235 -8.12 5.56 43.92
C TYR A 235 -7.71 5.32 42.47
N PHE A 236 -8.32 6.04 41.53
CA PHE A 236 -7.98 6.01 40.10
C PHE A 236 -7.24 7.29 39.70
N LEU A 237 -5.97 7.18 39.34
CA LEU A 237 -5.14 8.36 38.98
C LEU A 237 -5.16 8.70 37.49
N GLY A 238 -5.85 7.89 36.68
CA GLY A 238 -5.96 8.10 35.24
C GLY A 238 -4.64 7.88 34.49
N ASN A 239 -4.59 8.39 33.26
CA ASN A 239 -3.43 8.20 32.37
C ASN A 239 -2.24 9.08 32.79
N LYS A 240 -1.04 8.48 32.88
CA LYS A 240 0.22 9.16 33.24
C LYS A 240 1.29 8.94 32.17
N LYS A 241 2.28 9.84 32.06
CA LYS A 241 3.42 9.62 31.17
C LYS A 241 4.27 8.48 31.73
N HIS A 242 4.87 7.70 30.83
CA HIS A 242 5.71 6.57 31.22
C HIS A 242 6.89 6.99 32.12
N SER A 243 7.42 8.21 31.95
CA SER A 243 8.50 8.76 32.77
C SER A 243 8.11 9.02 34.24
N GLU A 244 6.81 9.14 34.54
CA GLU A 244 6.30 9.40 35.90
C GLU A 244 6.09 8.10 36.70
N LEU A 245 5.95 6.97 35.99
CA LEU A 245 5.62 5.66 36.59
C LEU A 245 6.62 5.20 37.66
N PRO A 246 7.96 5.35 37.50
CA PRO A 246 8.89 4.93 38.53
C PRO A 246 8.64 5.59 39.89
N ASN A 247 8.33 6.90 39.94
CA ASN A 247 8.09 7.60 41.21
C ASN A 247 6.75 7.20 41.85
N LEU A 248 5.73 6.91 41.03
CA LEU A 248 4.46 6.36 41.51
C LEU A 248 4.67 4.96 42.12
N VAL A 249 5.31 4.06 41.37
CA VAL A 249 5.59 2.69 41.82
C VAL A 249 6.48 2.68 43.07
N LYS A 250 7.43 3.63 43.20
CA LYS A 250 8.26 3.79 44.40
C LYS A 250 7.45 3.95 45.69
N ASN A 251 6.27 4.54 45.60
CA ASN A 251 5.39 4.77 46.75
C ASN A 251 4.45 3.61 47.06
N PHE A 252 4.40 2.57 46.22
CA PHE A 252 3.65 1.36 46.52
C PHE A 252 4.31 0.59 47.66
N SER A 253 3.50 0.10 48.58
CA SER A 253 3.92 -0.86 49.61
C SER A 253 3.96 -2.27 49.03
N VAL A 254 2.99 -2.61 48.18
CA VAL A 254 2.93 -3.86 47.42
C VAL A 254 2.32 -3.57 46.04
N ALA A 255 2.80 -4.26 45.00
CA ALA A 255 2.28 -4.12 43.65
C ALA A 255 1.47 -5.36 43.26
N ILE A 256 0.34 -5.16 42.58
CA ILE A 256 -0.59 -6.24 42.25
C ILE A 256 -0.67 -6.50 40.73
N ILE A 257 -0.93 -7.76 40.36
CA ILE A 257 -1.29 -8.19 39.00
C ILE A 257 -2.59 -9.02 39.07
N PRO A 258 -3.76 -8.37 39.23
CA PRO A 258 -5.04 -9.03 39.44
C PRO A 258 -5.69 -9.38 38.10
N TYR A 259 -5.13 -10.30 37.34
CA TYR A 259 -5.64 -10.66 36.01
C TYR A 259 -6.58 -11.87 36.05
N LEU A 260 -7.71 -11.77 35.36
CA LEU A 260 -8.55 -12.93 35.06
C LEU A 260 -7.75 -13.95 34.24
N ILE A 261 -7.95 -15.24 34.52
CA ILE A 261 -7.34 -16.32 33.74
C ILE A 261 -8.27 -16.65 32.57
N THR A 262 -7.91 -16.18 31.37
CA THR A 262 -8.68 -16.30 30.13
C THR A 262 -7.80 -16.85 29.01
N GLU A 263 -8.38 -17.28 27.88
CA GLU A 263 -7.60 -17.71 26.71
C GLU A 263 -6.59 -16.65 26.22
N TYR A 264 -6.91 -15.36 26.38
CA TYR A 264 -5.99 -14.28 26.05
C TYR A 264 -4.85 -14.18 27.08
N THR A 265 -5.20 -14.02 28.37
CA THR A 265 -4.22 -13.78 29.44
C THR A 265 -3.35 -14.99 29.77
N LYS A 266 -3.74 -16.22 29.40
CA LYS A 266 -2.89 -17.41 29.47
C LYS A 266 -1.58 -17.27 28.68
N ASN A 267 -1.56 -16.43 27.65
CA ASN A 267 -0.40 -16.21 26.79
C ASN A 267 0.39 -14.94 27.15
N VAL A 268 -0.03 -14.22 28.20
CA VAL A 268 0.52 -12.92 28.56
C VAL A 268 1.64 -13.06 29.58
N TYR A 269 2.81 -12.59 29.22
CA TYR A 269 3.86 -12.22 30.16
C TYR A 269 3.64 -10.77 30.62
N PRO A 270 3.31 -10.49 31.89
CA PRO A 270 2.99 -9.13 32.32
C PRO A 270 4.24 -8.24 32.35
N THR A 271 4.32 -7.24 31.46
CA THR A 271 5.47 -6.30 31.39
C THR A 271 5.74 -5.61 32.72
N LYS A 272 4.67 -5.23 33.43
CA LYS A 272 4.73 -4.54 34.73
C LYS A 272 5.40 -5.35 35.85
N LEU A 273 5.50 -6.68 35.70
CA LEU A 273 6.25 -7.50 36.66
C LEU A 273 7.69 -6.99 36.79
N ASN A 274 8.39 -6.84 35.67
CA ASN A 274 9.79 -6.42 35.68
C ASN A 274 9.95 -4.96 36.12
N GLU A 275 8.96 -4.10 35.87
CA GLU A 275 8.93 -2.71 36.35
C GLU A 275 8.81 -2.66 37.88
N TYR A 276 7.94 -3.48 38.47
CA TYR A 276 7.79 -3.57 39.93
C TYR A 276 9.04 -4.14 40.60
N LEU A 277 9.61 -5.20 40.03
CA LEU A 277 10.86 -5.81 40.52
C LEU A 277 12.05 -4.84 40.39
N ALA A 278 12.11 -4.02 39.32
CA ALA A 278 13.14 -2.99 39.16
C ALA A 278 13.06 -1.91 40.23
N MET A 279 11.85 -1.64 40.75
CA MET A 279 11.64 -0.76 41.91
C MET A 279 11.80 -1.49 43.26
N GLY A 280 12.12 -2.78 43.25
CA GLY A 280 12.29 -3.61 44.44
C GLY A 280 10.98 -3.97 45.15
N LYS A 281 9.82 -3.72 44.54
CA LYS A 281 8.52 -3.86 45.22
C LYS A 281 8.08 -5.31 45.35
N PRO A 282 7.46 -5.69 46.50
CA PRO A 282 6.75 -6.95 46.60
C PRO A 282 5.67 -7.03 45.53
N VAL A 283 5.53 -8.20 44.90
CA VAL A 283 4.53 -8.42 43.84
C VAL A 283 3.65 -9.60 44.20
N ILE A 284 2.34 -9.40 44.09
CA ILE A 284 1.31 -10.44 44.20
C ILE A 284 0.56 -10.51 42.86
N SER A 285 0.34 -11.72 42.35
CA SER A 285 -0.33 -11.94 41.08
C SER A 285 -1.38 -13.05 41.20
N THR A 286 -2.37 -13.02 40.32
CA THR A 286 -3.16 -14.23 40.06
C THR A 286 -2.27 -15.28 39.42
N GLY A 287 -2.70 -16.55 39.46
CA GLY A 287 -1.94 -17.72 38.99
C GLY A 287 -1.78 -17.84 37.46
N LEU A 288 -1.35 -16.77 36.79
CA LEU A 288 -1.05 -16.75 35.36
C LEU A 288 0.06 -17.78 35.03
N PRO A 289 -0.04 -18.50 33.89
CA PRO A 289 0.95 -19.51 33.50
C PRO A 289 2.39 -18.97 33.45
N GLU A 290 2.59 -17.78 32.88
CA GLU A 290 3.91 -17.16 32.79
C GLU A 290 4.48 -16.76 34.17
N ILE A 291 3.63 -16.39 35.13
CA ILE A 291 4.07 -16.10 36.50
C ILE A 291 4.48 -17.38 37.22
N LYS A 292 3.76 -18.49 37.02
CA LYS A 292 4.16 -19.80 37.56
C LYS A 292 5.52 -20.25 37.01
N LEU A 293 5.75 -20.06 35.70
CA LEU A 293 7.05 -20.34 35.07
C LEU A 293 8.15 -19.42 35.60
N PHE A 294 7.85 -18.13 35.77
CA PHE A 294 8.77 -17.16 36.34
C PHE A 294 9.20 -17.56 37.76
N ASN A 295 8.25 -17.92 38.62
CA ASN A 295 8.52 -18.38 39.97
C ASN A 295 9.30 -19.69 40.04
N LYS A 296 9.07 -20.62 39.09
CA LYS A 296 9.88 -21.83 38.99
C LYS A 296 11.36 -21.51 38.73
N LYS A 297 11.64 -20.44 37.97
CA LYS A 297 13.00 -19.98 37.70
C LYS A 297 13.60 -19.17 38.87
N TYR A 298 12.76 -18.41 39.57
CA TYR A 298 13.20 -17.40 40.55
C TYR A 298 12.67 -17.67 41.96
N GLU A 299 12.55 -18.94 42.35
CA GLU A 299 12.29 -19.36 43.74
C GLU A 299 11.09 -18.65 44.40
N ASN A 300 9.97 -18.56 43.68
CA ASN A 300 8.73 -17.93 44.18
C ASN A 300 8.86 -16.46 44.60
N ILE A 301 9.73 -15.68 43.95
CA ILE A 301 9.89 -14.23 44.22
C ILE A 301 8.59 -13.41 44.08
N VAL A 302 7.60 -13.91 43.32
CA VAL A 302 6.25 -13.33 43.19
C VAL A 302 5.28 -14.15 44.01
N VAL A 303 4.49 -13.53 44.88
CA VAL A 303 3.42 -14.25 45.60
C VAL A 303 2.27 -14.53 44.63
N ILE A 304 1.71 -15.75 44.68
CA ILE A 304 0.55 -16.13 43.86
C ILE A 304 -0.65 -16.36 44.77
N GLY A 305 -1.73 -15.60 44.55
CA GLY A 305 -3.04 -15.87 45.16
C GLY A 305 -3.98 -16.54 44.16
N ASN A 306 -4.43 -17.77 44.43
CA ASN A 306 -5.31 -18.50 43.50
C ASN A 306 -6.79 -18.16 43.67
N ASN A 307 -7.17 -17.59 44.81
CA ASN A 307 -8.52 -17.11 45.10
C ASN A 307 -8.45 -15.78 45.88
N PRO A 308 -9.58 -15.07 46.05
CA PRO A 308 -9.57 -13.76 46.69
C PRO A 308 -9.01 -13.74 48.12
N ARG A 309 -9.23 -14.80 48.89
CA ARG A 309 -8.68 -14.92 50.26
C ARG A 309 -7.16 -15.10 50.23
N GLU A 310 -6.67 -16.07 49.48
CA GLU A 310 -5.22 -16.31 49.32
C GLU A 310 -4.50 -15.06 48.77
N PHE A 311 -5.14 -14.32 47.85
CA PHE A 311 -4.58 -13.08 47.33
C PHE A 311 -4.48 -12.01 48.41
N ALA A 312 -5.52 -11.87 49.23
CA ALA A 312 -5.53 -10.95 50.36
C ALA A 312 -4.47 -11.32 51.41
N GLU A 313 -4.38 -12.59 51.80
CA GLU A 313 -3.36 -13.10 52.72
C GLU A 313 -1.95 -12.91 52.15
N GLY A 314 -1.78 -13.13 50.84
CA GLY A 314 -0.53 -12.90 50.13
C GLY A 314 -0.08 -11.44 50.12
N ILE A 315 -1.01 -10.46 50.12
CA ILE A 315 -0.68 -9.04 50.32
C ILE A 315 -0.07 -8.84 51.71
N ASP A 316 -0.71 -9.36 52.76
CA ASP A 316 -0.27 -9.17 54.13
C ASP A 316 1.10 -9.82 54.37
N MET A 317 1.28 -11.03 53.84
CA MET A 317 2.55 -11.76 53.88
C MET A 317 3.65 -11.01 53.13
N ALA A 318 3.37 -10.51 51.92
CA ALA A 318 4.33 -9.76 51.12
C ALA A 318 4.76 -8.45 51.80
N LEU A 319 3.88 -7.80 52.56
CA LEU A 319 4.22 -6.62 53.36
C LEU A 319 5.06 -6.98 54.59
N LYS A 320 4.77 -8.12 55.23
CA LYS A 320 5.46 -8.57 56.44
C LYS A 320 6.88 -9.09 56.17
N GLU A 321 7.05 -9.84 55.09
CA GLU A 321 8.32 -10.50 54.73
C GLU A 321 9.29 -9.57 54.01
N ASP A 322 8.83 -8.40 53.56
CA ASP A 322 9.66 -7.48 52.80
C ASP A 322 10.84 -6.95 53.61
N ASN A 323 12.03 -7.05 53.04
CA ASN A 323 13.27 -6.62 53.65
C ASN A 323 14.32 -6.26 52.60
N LYS A 324 15.46 -5.74 53.04
CA LYS A 324 16.54 -5.26 52.15
C LYS A 324 17.12 -6.37 51.27
N GLU A 325 17.21 -7.59 51.76
CA GLU A 325 17.77 -8.73 51.03
C GLU A 325 16.84 -9.17 49.89
N ILE A 326 15.56 -9.38 50.18
CA ILE A 326 14.56 -9.72 49.14
C ILE A 326 14.40 -8.57 48.15
N THR A 327 14.41 -7.32 48.62
CA THR A 327 14.40 -6.13 47.74
C THR A 327 15.57 -6.15 46.75
N LYS A 328 16.79 -6.42 47.24
CA LYS A 328 17.98 -6.53 46.38
C LYS A 328 17.81 -7.67 45.37
N ARG A 329 17.35 -8.84 45.80
CA ARG A 329 17.09 -10.00 44.93
C ARG A 329 16.10 -9.66 43.81
N ARG A 330 15.01 -8.95 44.11
CA ARG A 330 14.04 -8.48 43.10
C ARG A 330 14.70 -7.59 42.05
N THR A 331 15.55 -6.65 42.48
CA THR A 331 16.25 -5.74 41.56
C THR A 331 17.28 -6.45 40.68
N GLU A 332 17.98 -7.46 41.21
CA GLU A 332 18.91 -8.30 40.43
C GLU A 332 18.18 -9.15 39.39
N ILE A 333 17.02 -9.72 39.75
CA ILE A 333 16.16 -10.45 38.81
C ILE A 333 15.67 -9.50 37.72
N ALA A 334 15.24 -8.28 38.07
CA ALA A 334 14.87 -7.28 37.07
C ALA A 334 16.04 -6.97 36.12
N ALA A 335 17.28 -6.84 36.65
CA ALA A 335 18.53 -6.69 35.89
C ALA A 335 18.75 -7.76 34.83
N GLU A 336 18.62 -9.03 35.22
CA GLU A 336 18.71 -10.16 34.31
C GLU A 336 17.61 -10.12 33.23
N ASN A 337 16.43 -9.59 33.58
CA ASN A 337 15.27 -9.45 32.69
C ASN A 337 15.19 -8.06 32.00
N SER A 338 16.27 -7.29 31.95
CA SER A 338 16.31 -5.98 31.27
C SER A 338 16.32 -6.10 29.75
N TRP A 339 15.88 -5.05 29.04
CA TRP A 339 16.03 -4.99 27.58
C TRP A 339 17.49 -5.12 27.13
N LYS A 340 18.43 -4.56 27.91
CA LYS A 340 19.87 -4.68 27.63
C LYS A 340 20.31 -6.15 27.64
N SER A 341 20.03 -6.87 28.73
CA SER A 341 20.34 -8.31 28.85
C SER A 341 19.65 -9.14 27.76
N ARG A 342 18.38 -8.85 27.45
CA ARG A 342 17.63 -9.54 26.38
C ARG A 342 18.28 -9.34 25.01
N ILE A 343 18.63 -8.10 24.68
CA ILE A 343 19.25 -7.77 23.39
C ILE A 343 20.64 -8.39 23.29
N GLU A 344 21.45 -8.39 24.35
CA GLU A 344 22.75 -9.07 24.35
C GLU A 344 22.62 -10.57 24.05
N GLN A 345 21.63 -11.24 24.66
CA GLN A 345 21.35 -12.66 24.39
C GLN A 345 20.84 -12.89 22.97
N MET A 346 19.94 -12.03 22.47
CA MET A 346 19.45 -12.08 21.10
C MET A 346 20.58 -11.85 20.09
N SER A 347 21.48 -10.91 20.35
CA SER A 347 22.63 -10.59 19.50
C SER A 347 23.56 -11.79 19.35
N ARG A 348 23.89 -12.50 20.44
CA ARG A 348 24.69 -13.73 20.37
C ARG A 348 24.07 -14.79 19.46
N ILE A 349 22.74 -14.96 19.53
CA ILE A 349 22.02 -15.91 18.65
C ILE A 349 22.11 -15.46 17.18
N ILE A 350 21.94 -14.15 16.95
CA ILE A 350 22.01 -13.55 15.61
C ILE A 350 23.41 -13.67 15.01
N GLU A 351 24.45 -13.37 15.79
CA GLU A 351 25.86 -13.47 15.39
C GLU A 351 26.20 -14.92 15.02
N ASN A 352 25.88 -15.89 15.88
CA ASN A 352 26.07 -17.31 15.61
C ASN A 352 25.31 -17.77 14.36
N ALA A 353 24.09 -17.27 14.12
CA ALA A 353 23.30 -17.62 12.95
C ALA A 353 23.89 -17.00 11.67
N VAL A 354 24.46 -15.79 11.76
CA VAL A 354 25.18 -15.14 10.66
C VAL A 354 26.43 -15.93 10.29
N GLU A 355 27.25 -16.31 11.26
CA GLU A 355 28.48 -17.10 11.04
C GLU A 355 28.17 -18.43 10.36
N LYS A 356 27.20 -19.20 10.90
CA LYS A 356 26.78 -20.48 10.30
C LYS A 356 26.35 -20.33 8.84
N LYS A 357 25.63 -19.26 8.51
CA LYS A 357 25.14 -19.01 7.16
C LYS A 357 26.23 -18.55 6.20
N MET A 358 27.24 -17.82 6.70
CA MET A 358 28.41 -17.47 5.89
C MET A 358 29.21 -18.73 5.51
N VAL A 359 29.48 -19.61 6.49
CA VAL A 359 30.16 -20.89 6.24
C VAL A 359 29.37 -21.77 5.25
N GLN A 360 28.06 -21.88 5.43
CA GLN A 360 27.21 -22.65 4.52
C GLN A 360 27.17 -22.06 3.10
N SER A 361 27.12 -20.73 2.98
CA SER A 361 27.14 -20.06 1.67
C SER A 361 28.44 -20.28 0.90
N GLU A 362 29.57 -20.38 1.60
CA GLU A 362 30.87 -20.70 0.99
C GLU A 362 30.92 -22.16 0.54
N ALA A 363 30.29 -23.08 1.25
CA ALA A 363 30.16 -24.48 0.82
C ALA A 363 29.25 -24.63 -0.41
N ASP A 364 28.12 -23.90 -0.43
CA ASP A 364 27.03 -24.09 -1.41
C ASP A 364 27.13 -23.13 -2.62
N TRP A 365 28.25 -22.44 -2.85
CA TRP A 365 28.36 -21.37 -3.85
C TRP A 365 27.97 -21.83 -5.27
N LYS A 366 28.30 -23.07 -5.64
CA LYS A 366 27.95 -23.66 -6.95
C LYS A 366 26.43 -23.78 -7.11
N GLU A 367 25.75 -24.33 -6.11
CA GLU A 367 24.29 -24.48 -6.13
C GLU A 367 23.59 -23.11 -6.12
N ASN A 368 24.07 -22.19 -5.30
CA ASN A 368 23.56 -20.81 -5.26
C ASN A 368 23.70 -20.11 -6.62
N LEU A 369 24.83 -20.29 -7.29
CA LEU A 369 25.06 -19.75 -8.63
C LEU A 369 24.12 -20.40 -9.66
N LEU A 370 23.93 -21.72 -9.63
CA LEU A 370 23.00 -22.44 -10.50
C LEU A 370 21.55 -21.96 -10.29
N VAL A 371 21.10 -21.82 -9.05
CA VAL A 371 19.76 -21.29 -8.72
C VAL A 371 19.59 -19.87 -9.24
N PHE A 372 20.61 -19.02 -9.13
CA PHE A 372 20.61 -17.68 -9.71
C PHE A 372 20.45 -17.71 -11.23
N TYR A 373 21.24 -18.52 -11.94
CA TYR A 373 21.14 -18.67 -13.40
C TYR A 373 19.76 -19.17 -13.85
N HIS A 374 19.23 -20.20 -13.18
CA HIS A 374 17.89 -20.73 -13.49
C HIS A 374 16.79 -19.70 -13.22
N THR A 375 16.93 -18.88 -12.17
CA THR A 375 15.94 -17.85 -11.82
C THR A 375 15.99 -16.68 -12.81
N THR A 376 17.18 -16.19 -13.13
CA THR A 376 17.38 -15.13 -14.14
C THR A 376 16.88 -15.60 -15.52
N ARG A 377 17.19 -16.84 -15.93
CA ARG A 377 16.69 -17.42 -17.17
C ARG A 377 15.15 -17.49 -17.19
N ARG A 378 14.50 -17.86 -16.08
CA ARG A 378 13.02 -17.83 -15.99
C ARG A 378 12.45 -16.42 -16.15
N HIS A 379 13.10 -15.40 -15.58
CA HIS A 379 12.67 -14.01 -15.77
C HIS A 379 12.83 -13.55 -17.22
N LEU A 380 13.95 -13.86 -17.86
CA LEU A 380 14.18 -13.56 -19.27
C LEU A 380 13.18 -14.28 -20.19
N VAL A 381 12.90 -15.56 -19.93
CA VAL A 381 11.89 -16.33 -20.69
C VAL A 381 10.49 -15.74 -20.50
N ARG A 382 10.11 -15.34 -19.29
CA ARG A 382 8.82 -14.68 -19.04
C ARG A 382 8.72 -13.31 -19.73
N PHE A 383 9.80 -12.54 -19.72
CA PHE A 383 9.87 -11.26 -20.41
C PHE A 383 9.76 -11.46 -21.93
N ALA A 384 10.52 -12.39 -22.49
CA ALA A 384 10.45 -12.76 -23.90
C ALA A 384 9.06 -13.29 -24.29
N ALA A 385 8.45 -14.12 -23.46
CA ALA A 385 7.08 -14.62 -23.67
C ALA A 385 6.05 -13.48 -23.63
N ALA A 386 6.18 -12.53 -22.70
CA ALA A 386 5.31 -11.35 -22.64
C ALA A 386 5.45 -10.48 -23.90
N LEU A 387 6.68 -10.23 -24.37
CA LEU A 387 6.93 -9.54 -25.63
C LEU A 387 6.34 -10.30 -26.83
N ALA A 388 6.50 -11.63 -26.86
CA ALA A 388 5.92 -12.47 -27.91
C ALA A 388 4.38 -12.44 -27.90
N ILE A 389 3.75 -12.43 -26.72
CA ILE A 389 2.29 -12.27 -26.58
C ILE A 389 1.86 -10.89 -27.07
N ILE A 390 2.55 -9.82 -26.69
CA ILE A 390 2.24 -8.46 -27.16
C ILE A 390 2.37 -8.38 -28.68
N TYR A 391 3.46 -8.92 -29.24
CA TYR A 391 3.67 -9.01 -30.68
C TYR A 391 2.55 -9.80 -31.36
N PHE A 392 2.17 -10.95 -30.81
CA PHE A 392 1.06 -11.76 -31.33
C PHE A 392 -0.27 -10.99 -31.29
N LEU A 393 -0.57 -10.31 -30.19
CA LEU A 393 -1.77 -9.49 -30.06
C LEU A 393 -1.81 -8.36 -31.09
N ILE A 394 -0.69 -7.67 -31.33
CA ILE A 394 -0.63 -6.55 -32.28
C ILE A 394 -0.76 -7.05 -33.72
N PHE A 395 0.01 -8.07 -34.11
CA PHE A 395 0.18 -8.43 -35.53
C PHE A 395 -0.68 -9.62 -35.99
N TYR A 396 -1.22 -10.43 -35.08
CA TYR A 396 -1.96 -11.65 -35.41
C TYR A 396 -3.39 -11.66 -34.85
N THR A 397 -3.83 -10.58 -34.21
CA THR A 397 -5.22 -10.44 -33.75
C THR A 397 -5.84 -9.12 -34.20
N PRO A 398 -7.19 -9.00 -34.22
CA PRO A 398 -7.87 -7.75 -34.57
C PRO A 398 -7.80 -6.65 -33.49
N ALA A 399 -6.95 -6.78 -32.47
CA ALA A 399 -6.93 -5.87 -31.32
C ALA A 399 -6.73 -4.40 -31.72
N ILE A 400 -5.81 -4.13 -32.65
CA ILE A 400 -5.59 -2.76 -33.14
C ILE A 400 -6.80 -2.27 -33.96
N TRP A 401 -7.46 -3.13 -34.73
CA TRP A 401 -8.67 -2.77 -35.46
C TRP A 401 -9.83 -2.42 -34.52
N PHE A 402 -9.96 -3.12 -33.40
CA PHE A 402 -10.92 -2.76 -32.34
C PHE A 402 -10.59 -1.38 -31.74
N LEU A 403 -9.31 -1.04 -31.55
CA LEU A 403 -8.91 0.30 -31.15
C LEU A 403 -9.16 1.35 -32.23
N ALA A 404 -9.16 0.98 -33.51
CA ALA A 404 -9.39 1.89 -34.62
C ALA A 404 -10.89 2.12 -34.89
N GLU A 405 -11.76 1.20 -34.51
CA GLU A 405 -13.20 1.26 -34.76
C GLU A 405 -13.89 2.54 -34.24
N PRO A 406 -13.59 3.05 -33.03
CA PRO A 406 -14.17 4.31 -32.54
C PRO A 406 -13.82 5.54 -33.37
N LEU A 407 -12.80 5.48 -34.24
CA LEU A 407 -12.43 6.57 -35.14
C LEU A 407 -13.34 6.66 -36.37
N LYS A 408 -14.03 5.56 -36.71
CA LYS A 408 -14.93 5.49 -37.86
C LYS A 408 -16.27 6.13 -37.51
N ILE A 409 -16.76 6.99 -38.40
CA ILE A 409 -18.14 7.51 -38.40
C ILE A 409 -18.61 7.44 -39.83
N THR A 410 -19.77 6.82 -40.04
CA THR A 410 -20.37 6.62 -41.35
C THR A 410 -21.88 6.78 -41.23
N ASP A 411 -22.44 7.67 -42.03
CA ASP A 411 -23.88 7.86 -42.19
C ASP A 411 -24.33 7.33 -43.56
N THR A 412 -25.63 7.03 -43.68
CA THR A 412 -26.24 6.71 -44.98
C THR A 412 -26.42 8.01 -45.78
N PRO A 413 -25.88 8.10 -47.02
CA PRO A 413 -26.01 9.31 -47.82
C PRO A 413 -27.46 9.55 -48.24
N HIS A 414 -27.88 10.82 -48.20
CA HIS A 414 -29.14 11.29 -48.78
C HIS A 414 -28.92 12.66 -49.45
N LYS A 415 -29.98 13.24 -50.04
CA LYS A 415 -29.86 14.53 -50.71
C LYS A 415 -29.38 15.61 -49.74
N ALA A 416 -28.40 16.39 -50.17
CA ALA A 416 -27.77 17.49 -49.43
C ALA A 416 -27.45 18.65 -50.38
N ASP A 417 -27.08 19.80 -49.84
CA ASP A 417 -26.81 21.01 -50.62
C ASP A 417 -25.45 20.95 -51.35
N ALA A 418 -24.45 20.34 -50.70
CA ALA A 418 -23.10 20.19 -51.24
C ALA A 418 -22.38 18.93 -50.74
N ILE A 419 -21.40 18.46 -51.53
CA ILE A 419 -20.41 17.48 -51.11
C ILE A 419 -19.14 18.24 -50.71
N VAL A 420 -18.73 18.13 -49.45
CA VAL A 420 -17.48 18.74 -48.95
C VAL A 420 -16.43 17.66 -48.83
N VAL A 421 -15.28 17.86 -49.47
CA VAL A 421 -14.20 16.89 -49.50
C VAL A 421 -12.99 17.49 -48.84
N PHE A 422 -12.59 16.93 -47.70
CA PHE A 422 -11.34 17.29 -47.06
C PHE A 422 -10.24 16.49 -47.72
N ALA A 423 -9.23 17.15 -48.28
CA ALA A 423 -8.12 16.42 -48.86
C ALA A 423 -7.22 15.84 -47.76
N GLY A 424 -6.37 14.88 -48.15
CA GLY A 424 -5.53 14.14 -47.22
C GLY A 424 -4.17 14.78 -46.97
N GLY A 425 -3.75 15.75 -47.79
CA GLY A 425 -2.35 16.13 -47.88
C GLY A 425 -1.52 14.89 -48.21
N VAL A 426 -0.62 14.51 -47.31
CA VAL A 426 0.19 13.26 -47.38
C VAL A 426 -0.59 11.99 -46.99
N GLY A 427 -1.91 12.08 -46.78
CA GLY A 427 -2.75 10.98 -46.31
C GLY A 427 -2.37 10.48 -44.90
N GLU A 428 -3.09 9.46 -44.42
CA GLU A 428 -2.73 8.74 -43.18
C GLU A 428 -1.41 7.96 -43.33
N SER A 429 -0.95 7.75 -44.58
CA SER A 429 0.31 7.08 -44.92
C SER A 429 1.55 7.98 -44.81
N GLY A 430 1.38 9.30 -44.70
CA GLY A 430 2.50 10.25 -44.77
C GLY A 430 3.17 10.30 -46.15
N GLN A 431 2.57 9.71 -47.19
CA GLN A 431 3.07 9.70 -48.56
C GLN A 431 2.10 10.40 -49.51
N ALA A 432 2.63 11.30 -50.33
CA ALA A 432 1.87 11.98 -51.38
C ALA A 432 1.28 10.98 -52.39
N GLY A 433 -0.01 11.11 -52.75
CA GLY A 433 -0.50 10.57 -54.03
C GLY A 433 -1.81 9.78 -54.02
N GLN A 434 -2.15 9.01 -52.98
CA GLN A 434 -3.31 8.08 -53.06
C GLN A 434 -4.58 8.55 -52.35
N GLY A 435 -4.47 9.28 -51.23
CA GLY A 435 -5.63 9.63 -50.41
C GLY A 435 -6.60 10.63 -51.05
N TYR A 436 -6.12 11.56 -51.88
CA TYR A 436 -7.02 12.52 -52.55
C TYR A 436 -7.77 11.87 -53.73
N LEU A 437 -7.17 10.90 -54.44
CA LEU A 437 -7.80 10.19 -55.55
C LEU A 437 -9.09 9.48 -55.09
N GLU A 438 -9.00 8.67 -54.04
CA GLU A 438 -10.12 7.91 -53.49
C GLU A 438 -11.26 8.83 -52.99
N ARG A 439 -10.89 9.97 -52.39
CA ARG A 439 -11.85 10.96 -51.90
C ARG A 439 -12.53 11.71 -53.05
N VAL A 440 -11.81 12.02 -54.12
CA VAL A 440 -12.39 12.61 -55.34
C VAL A 440 -13.32 11.62 -56.03
N GLU A 441 -12.92 10.36 -56.21
CA GLU A 441 -13.76 9.32 -56.81
C GLU A 441 -15.07 9.17 -56.04
N ARG A 442 -15.00 9.11 -54.70
CA ARG A 442 -16.20 9.04 -53.85
C ARG A 442 -17.09 10.28 -54.00
N ALA A 443 -16.50 11.48 -54.09
CA ALA A 443 -17.26 12.71 -54.29
C ALA A 443 -17.95 12.75 -55.67
N VAL A 444 -17.25 12.32 -56.73
CA VAL A 444 -17.81 12.21 -58.08
C VAL A 444 -18.94 11.19 -58.15
N GLU A 445 -18.79 10.05 -57.48
CA GLU A 445 -19.85 9.04 -57.36
C GLU A 445 -21.11 9.65 -56.74
N LEU A 446 -20.97 10.33 -55.59
CA LEU A 446 -22.10 10.98 -54.90
C LEU A 446 -22.76 12.07 -55.77
N TYR A 447 -21.96 12.83 -56.51
CA TYR A 447 -22.45 13.85 -57.44
C TYR A 447 -23.25 13.22 -58.59
N LYS A 448 -22.70 12.20 -59.25
CA LYS A 448 -23.37 11.50 -60.37
C LYS A 448 -24.63 10.76 -59.95
N SER A 449 -24.68 10.26 -58.71
CA SER A 449 -25.88 9.68 -58.11
C SER A 449 -26.94 10.73 -57.73
N GLY A 450 -26.67 12.03 -57.92
CA GLY A 450 -27.62 13.11 -57.70
C GLY A 450 -27.83 13.46 -56.22
N PHE A 451 -26.91 13.08 -55.34
CA PHE A 451 -27.03 13.39 -53.91
C PHE A 451 -26.73 14.86 -53.58
N ALA A 452 -25.90 15.54 -54.37
CA ALA A 452 -25.72 16.98 -54.31
C ALA A 452 -25.31 17.55 -55.68
N LYS A 453 -25.56 18.85 -55.89
CA LYS A 453 -25.26 19.54 -57.15
C LYS A 453 -23.95 20.35 -57.12
N ASN A 454 -23.29 20.42 -55.98
CA ASN A 454 -22.07 21.21 -55.79
C ASN A 454 -21.03 20.41 -55.02
N ILE A 455 -19.75 20.63 -55.31
CA ILE A 455 -18.61 20.02 -54.62
C ILE A 455 -17.66 21.11 -54.11
N ILE A 456 -17.26 21.02 -52.85
CA ILE A 456 -16.21 21.85 -52.25
C ILE A 456 -14.97 20.97 -52.03
N PHE A 457 -13.84 21.30 -52.66
CA PHE A 457 -12.55 20.70 -52.36
C PHE A 457 -11.79 21.61 -51.39
N SER A 458 -11.51 21.12 -50.17
CA SER A 458 -10.85 21.88 -49.10
C SER A 458 -9.49 21.28 -48.75
N SER A 459 -8.42 22.05 -48.98
CA SER A 459 -7.04 21.77 -48.55
C SER A 459 -6.09 22.93 -48.84
N GLY A 460 -5.33 23.36 -47.85
CA GLY A 460 -4.21 24.30 -47.98
C GLY A 460 -2.87 23.64 -48.34
N TYR A 461 -2.85 22.32 -48.59
CA TYR A 461 -1.62 21.61 -48.88
C TYR A 461 -1.10 21.92 -50.31
N MET A 462 0.20 22.20 -50.40
CA MET A 462 0.89 22.51 -51.65
C MET A 462 2.00 21.49 -51.89
N TYR A 463 1.91 20.80 -53.03
CA TYR A 463 3.01 20.01 -53.58
C TYR A 463 3.74 20.86 -54.64
N VAL A 464 3.86 20.36 -55.87
CA VAL A 464 4.17 21.18 -57.05
C VAL A 464 2.94 22.03 -57.44
N PHE A 465 1.74 21.52 -57.18
CA PHE A 465 0.46 22.21 -57.39
C PHE A 465 -0.36 22.21 -56.08
N LYS A 466 -1.30 23.16 -55.94
CA LYS A 466 -2.27 23.17 -54.84
C LYS A 466 -3.18 21.95 -54.95
N GLU A 467 -3.34 21.19 -53.87
CA GLU A 467 -4.11 19.94 -53.85
C GLU A 467 -5.57 20.09 -54.35
N PRO A 468 -6.33 21.16 -54.00
CA PRO A 468 -7.67 21.36 -54.53
C PRO A 468 -7.73 21.53 -56.06
N LEU A 469 -6.69 22.10 -56.68
CA LEU A 469 -6.63 22.24 -58.14
C LEU A 469 -6.49 20.87 -58.82
N VAL A 470 -5.66 19.99 -58.25
CA VAL A 470 -5.48 18.61 -58.73
C VAL A 470 -6.79 17.84 -58.59
N MET A 471 -7.48 17.98 -57.45
CA MET A 471 -8.78 17.35 -57.20
C MET A 471 -9.85 17.83 -58.18
N LYS A 472 -9.89 19.14 -58.50
CA LYS A 472 -10.79 19.69 -59.52
C LYS A 472 -10.49 19.16 -60.91
N ALA A 473 -9.23 19.17 -61.34
CA ALA A 473 -8.85 18.64 -62.65
C ALA A 473 -9.27 17.16 -62.80
N LEU A 474 -9.05 16.36 -61.75
CA LEU A 474 -9.48 14.97 -61.71
C LEU A 474 -11.02 14.85 -61.77
N ALA A 475 -11.76 15.58 -60.94
CA ALA A 475 -13.23 15.54 -60.94
C ALA A 475 -13.83 15.96 -62.30
N VAL A 476 -13.26 16.97 -62.96
CA VAL A 476 -13.65 17.39 -64.30
C VAL A 476 -13.36 16.30 -65.33
N SER A 477 -12.18 15.68 -65.27
CA SER A 477 -11.85 14.54 -66.15
C SER A 477 -12.80 13.35 -65.96
N LEU A 478 -13.40 13.20 -64.78
CA LEU A 478 -14.40 12.19 -64.47
C LEU A 478 -15.84 12.64 -64.77
N GLY A 479 -16.06 13.81 -65.37
CA GLY A 479 -17.36 14.27 -65.87
C GLY A 479 -18.17 15.17 -64.95
N VAL A 480 -17.55 15.76 -63.91
CA VAL A 480 -18.19 16.83 -63.13
C VAL A 480 -17.93 18.20 -63.80
N PRO A 481 -18.96 19.01 -64.10
CA PRO A 481 -18.75 20.36 -64.66
C PRO A 481 -17.87 21.23 -63.76
N ALA A 482 -16.99 22.03 -64.36
CA ALA A 482 -16.03 22.86 -63.61
C ALA A 482 -16.72 23.94 -62.76
N GLU A 483 -17.94 24.33 -63.12
CA GLU A 483 -18.81 25.31 -62.47
C GLU A 483 -19.46 24.76 -61.20
N ALA A 484 -19.61 23.43 -61.11
CA ALA A 484 -20.14 22.75 -59.93
C ALA A 484 -19.10 22.62 -58.80
N ILE A 485 -17.84 23.01 -59.04
CA ILE A 485 -16.71 22.78 -58.14
C ILE A 485 -16.19 24.11 -57.58
N ILE A 486 -16.23 24.22 -56.25
CA ILE A 486 -15.67 25.32 -55.46
C ILE A 486 -14.37 24.85 -54.80
N LEU A 487 -13.36 25.72 -54.77
CA LEU A 487 -12.07 25.44 -54.14
C LEU A 487 -11.90 26.25 -52.86
N GLU A 488 -11.45 25.58 -51.80
CA GLU A 488 -10.94 26.17 -50.56
C GLU A 488 -9.48 25.73 -50.42
N ASP A 489 -8.55 26.67 -50.56
CA ASP A 489 -7.12 26.37 -50.72
C ASP A 489 -6.23 26.92 -49.60
N ARG A 490 -6.81 27.19 -48.42
CA ARG A 490 -6.09 27.80 -47.29
C ARG A 490 -5.91 26.87 -46.10
N ALA A 491 -6.77 25.87 -45.92
CA ALA A 491 -6.77 25.05 -44.71
C ALA A 491 -5.50 24.21 -44.49
N GLY A 492 -4.68 24.56 -43.51
CA GLY A 492 -3.49 23.79 -43.13
C GLY A 492 -3.79 22.59 -42.22
N ASP A 493 -4.93 22.61 -41.53
CA ASP A 493 -5.35 21.54 -40.63
C ASP A 493 -6.88 21.30 -40.66
N THR A 494 -7.37 20.33 -39.90
CA THR A 494 -8.80 19.97 -39.91
C THR A 494 -9.67 21.05 -39.27
N TYR A 495 -9.15 21.81 -38.30
CA TYR A 495 -9.89 22.94 -37.71
C TYR A 495 -10.13 24.02 -38.76
N GLU A 496 -9.10 24.36 -39.53
CA GLU A 496 -9.21 25.31 -40.62
C GLU A 496 -10.06 24.80 -41.78
N ASN A 497 -9.99 23.51 -42.12
CA ASN A 497 -10.85 22.91 -43.14
C ASN A 497 -12.33 23.10 -42.79
N VAL A 498 -12.72 22.82 -41.54
CA VAL A 498 -14.09 23.07 -41.08
C VAL A 498 -14.41 24.56 -41.10
N LYS A 499 -13.56 25.40 -40.52
CA LYS A 499 -13.78 26.85 -40.45
C LYS A 499 -14.00 27.50 -41.81
N PHE A 500 -13.17 27.18 -42.80
CA PHE A 500 -13.25 27.78 -44.12
C PHE A 500 -14.37 27.18 -44.97
N SER A 501 -14.64 25.88 -44.83
CA SER A 501 -15.80 25.25 -45.48
C SER A 501 -17.10 25.83 -44.95
N GLU A 502 -17.27 25.94 -43.63
CA GLU A 502 -18.45 26.56 -43.00
C GLU A 502 -18.72 27.98 -43.52
N LYS A 503 -17.66 28.77 -43.73
CA LYS A 503 -17.81 30.11 -44.31
C LYS A 503 -18.42 30.04 -45.72
N ILE A 504 -17.92 29.15 -46.57
CA ILE A 504 -18.45 28.96 -47.94
C ILE A 504 -19.91 28.49 -47.91
N LEU A 505 -20.23 27.54 -47.02
CA LEU A 505 -21.59 27.02 -46.87
C LEU A 505 -22.56 28.13 -46.46
N LYS A 506 -22.17 28.95 -45.48
CA LYS A 506 -22.93 30.12 -45.02
C LYS A 506 -23.15 31.16 -46.11
N ASP A 507 -22.10 31.51 -46.84
CA ASP A 507 -22.16 32.48 -47.95
C ASP A 507 -23.09 32.01 -49.09
N LYS A 508 -23.30 30.69 -49.21
CA LYS A 508 -24.19 30.05 -50.20
C LYS A 508 -25.58 29.70 -49.65
N GLY A 509 -25.82 29.86 -48.34
CA GLY A 509 -27.06 29.44 -47.68
C GLY A 509 -27.27 27.92 -47.66
N TRP A 510 -26.19 27.13 -47.72
CA TRP A 510 -26.22 25.67 -47.65
C TRP A 510 -26.11 25.20 -46.20
N ASN A 511 -27.03 24.34 -45.76
CA ASN A 511 -27.15 23.95 -44.36
C ASN A 511 -27.00 22.44 -44.16
N GLU A 512 -27.00 21.63 -45.22
CA GLU A 512 -26.77 20.19 -45.15
C GLU A 512 -25.72 19.73 -46.15
N ILE A 513 -24.72 18.96 -45.69
CA ILE A 513 -23.60 18.51 -46.52
C ILE A 513 -23.34 17.02 -46.42
N LEU A 514 -22.78 16.46 -47.50
CA LEU A 514 -22.10 15.17 -47.48
C LEU A 514 -20.60 15.41 -47.31
N LEU A 515 -20.03 15.00 -46.19
CA LEU A 515 -18.60 15.13 -45.92
C LEU A 515 -17.85 13.86 -46.34
N VAL A 516 -16.90 14.02 -47.26
CA VAL A 516 -16.04 12.94 -47.77
C VAL A 516 -14.61 13.09 -47.26
N SER A 517 -14.09 12.04 -46.65
CA SER A 517 -12.73 11.91 -46.11
C SER A 517 -12.39 10.42 -45.90
N SER A 518 -11.20 10.11 -45.36
CA SER A 518 -10.87 8.75 -44.91
C SER A 518 -11.71 8.31 -43.71
N PRO A 519 -11.98 7.00 -43.54
CA PRO A 519 -12.84 6.49 -42.47
C PRO A 519 -12.35 6.85 -41.07
N TYR A 520 -11.04 6.79 -40.82
CA TYR A 520 -10.45 6.99 -39.49
C TYR A 520 -10.22 8.46 -39.14
N HIS A 521 -10.27 9.36 -40.13
CA HIS A 521 -10.26 10.80 -39.92
C HIS A 521 -11.63 11.34 -39.44
N MET A 522 -12.72 10.59 -39.70
CA MET A 522 -14.08 11.10 -39.49
C MET A 522 -14.39 11.49 -38.05
N ARG A 523 -13.90 10.74 -37.05
CA ARG A 523 -14.09 11.11 -35.65
C ARG A 523 -13.54 12.48 -35.33
N ARG A 524 -12.32 12.79 -35.75
CA ARG A 524 -11.69 14.09 -35.48
C ARG A 524 -12.44 15.22 -36.16
N VAL A 525 -12.79 15.04 -37.44
CA VAL A 525 -13.58 16.03 -38.18
C VAL A 525 -14.93 16.28 -37.51
N SER A 526 -15.62 15.21 -37.10
CA SER A 526 -16.92 15.32 -36.43
C SER A 526 -16.86 16.12 -35.13
N LEU A 527 -15.82 15.90 -34.33
CA LEU A 527 -15.61 16.66 -33.10
C LEU A 527 -15.37 18.15 -33.37
N VAL A 528 -14.67 18.49 -34.45
CA VAL A 528 -14.46 19.88 -34.87
C VAL A 528 -15.75 20.52 -35.38
N PHE A 529 -16.52 19.86 -36.25
CA PHE A 529 -17.83 20.36 -36.70
C PHE A 529 -18.78 20.58 -35.52
N LYS A 530 -18.82 19.67 -34.55
CA LYS A 530 -19.61 19.85 -33.33
C LYS A 530 -19.21 21.09 -32.52
N LYS A 531 -17.93 21.48 -32.58
CA LYS A 531 -17.40 22.64 -31.87
C LYS A 531 -17.72 23.95 -32.58
N ILE A 532 -17.38 24.06 -33.86
CA ILE A 532 -17.39 25.33 -34.61
C ILE A 532 -18.35 25.39 -35.81
N GLY A 533 -18.85 24.26 -36.30
CA GLY A 533 -19.76 24.17 -37.45
C GLY A 533 -21.20 23.82 -37.06
N LYS A 534 -21.74 24.53 -36.06
CA LYS A 534 -23.05 24.21 -35.44
C LYS A 534 -24.26 24.54 -36.33
N GLU A 535 -24.07 25.36 -37.35
CA GLU A 535 -25.13 25.80 -38.25
C GLU A 535 -25.36 24.79 -39.41
N THR A 536 -24.40 23.89 -39.64
CA THR A 536 -24.45 22.89 -40.72
C THR A 536 -24.74 21.49 -40.19
N LYS A 537 -25.72 20.82 -40.80
CA LYS A 537 -25.95 19.39 -40.64
C LYS A 537 -24.96 18.61 -41.54
N VAL A 538 -24.14 17.76 -40.92
CA VAL A 538 -23.09 17.02 -41.61
C VAL A 538 -23.43 15.53 -41.63
N LEU A 539 -23.47 14.95 -42.83
CA LEU A 539 -23.52 13.50 -43.04
C LEU A 539 -22.12 13.00 -43.37
N TYR A 540 -21.56 12.12 -42.54
CA TYR A 540 -20.19 11.60 -42.70
C TYR A 540 -20.20 10.44 -43.69
N VAL A 541 -19.74 10.67 -44.92
CA VAL A 541 -19.76 9.68 -46.00
C VAL A 541 -18.32 9.37 -46.42
N PRO A 542 -17.57 8.57 -45.64
CA PRO A 542 -16.19 8.27 -45.94
C PRO A 542 -16.04 7.49 -47.25
N ILE A 543 -14.80 7.42 -47.73
CA ILE A 543 -14.44 6.54 -48.84
C ILE A 543 -14.77 5.07 -48.51
N SER A 544 -15.40 4.37 -49.47
CA SER A 544 -15.90 3.01 -49.27
C SER A 544 -14.79 1.96 -49.13
N ARG A 545 -13.64 2.18 -49.77
CA ARG A 545 -12.43 1.35 -49.66
C ARG A 545 -11.21 2.26 -49.68
N SER A 546 -10.46 2.28 -48.58
CA SER A 546 -9.17 2.98 -48.53
C SER A 546 -8.06 2.00 -48.91
N SER A 547 -7.23 2.29 -49.92
CA SER A 547 -6.07 1.45 -50.27
C SER A 547 -5.10 1.28 -49.11
N PHE A 548 -5.00 2.29 -48.23
CA PHE A 548 -4.14 2.28 -47.05
C PHE A 548 -4.64 1.33 -45.96
N TYR A 549 -5.97 1.24 -45.76
CA TYR A 549 -6.58 0.34 -44.78
C TYR A 549 -7.19 -0.93 -45.41
N SER A 550 -7.13 -1.07 -46.73
CA SER A 550 -7.60 -2.27 -47.44
C SER A 550 -6.52 -3.33 -47.43
N HIS A 551 -6.91 -4.53 -47.00
CA HIS A 551 -6.04 -5.68 -46.88
C HIS A 551 -5.66 -6.23 -48.27
N LYS A 552 -4.47 -5.90 -48.78
CA LYS A 552 -3.90 -6.58 -49.97
C LYS A 552 -3.36 -7.99 -49.66
N THR A 553 -3.38 -8.43 -48.40
CA THR A 553 -2.85 -9.74 -47.99
C THR A 553 -3.97 -10.75 -47.75
N ARG A 554 -3.72 -12.00 -48.17
CA ARG A 554 -4.61 -13.18 -48.12
C ARG A 554 -5.14 -13.53 -46.72
N ASN A 555 -4.68 -12.83 -45.68
CA ASN A 555 -5.03 -13.03 -44.27
C ASN A 555 -5.58 -11.72 -43.66
N TRP A 556 -6.90 -11.64 -43.53
CA TRP A 556 -7.73 -10.69 -42.74
C TRP A 556 -7.25 -10.30 -41.32
N ARG A 557 -6.14 -10.86 -40.80
CA ARG A 557 -5.68 -10.70 -39.42
C ARG A 557 -4.37 -9.93 -39.26
N GLN A 558 -3.67 -9.58 -40.34
CA GLN A 558 -2.36 -8.92 -40.28
C GLN A 558 -2.48 -7.42 -40.56
N ILE A 559 -2.04 -6.61 -39.59
CA ILE A 559 -1.86 -5.16 -39.69
C ILE A 559 -0.38 -4.85 -39.93
N ASP A 560 -0.08 -3.81 -40.70
CA ASP A 560 1.31 -3.34 -40.90
C ASP A 560 1.66 -2.16 -39.97
N PHE A 561 2.97 -1.85 -39.88
CA PHE A 561 3.46 -0.76 -39.03
C PHE A 561 2.93 0.62 -39.45
N LYS A 562 2.72 0.87 -40.75
CA LYS A 562 2.23 2.18 -41.24
C LYS A 562 0.77 2.39 -40.84
N GLN A 563 -0.05 1.34 -40.88
CA GLN A 563 -1.44 1.36 -40.44
C GLN A 563 -1.54 1.63 -38.93
N ILE A 564 -0.69 0.99 -38.12
CA ILE A 564 -0.60 1.26 -36.67
C ILE A 564 -0.22 2.73 -36.44
N GLU A 565 0.79 3.23 -37.15
CA GLU A 565 1.23 4.62 -37.07
C GLU A 565 0.09 5.59 -37.43
N GLY A 566 -0.64 5.34 -38.51
CA GLY A 566 -1.79 6.16 -38.93
C GLY A 566 -2.89 6.23 -37.87
N ILE A 567 -3.27 5.09 -37.26
CA ILE A 567 -4.27 5.04 -36.18
C ILE A 567 -3.77 5.82 -34.96
N PHE A 568 -2.51 5.62 -34.55
CA PHE A 568 -1.93 6.31 -33.40
C PHE A 568 -1.83 7.83 -33.65
N ARG A 569 -1.51 8.23 -34.87
CA ARG A 569 -1.45 9.63 -35.30
C ARG A 569 -2.82 10.30 -35.20
N GLU A 570 -3.91 9.62 -35.59
CA GLU A 570 -5.26 10.18 -35.45
C GLU A 570 -5.67 10.36 -33.99
N TYR A 571 -5.40 9.40 -33.10
CA TYR A 571 -5.63 9.58 -31.67
C TYR A 571 -4.78 10.71 -31.07
N SER A 572 -3.51 10.79 -31.47
CA SER A 572 -2.61 11.87 -31.03
C SER A 572 -3.10 13.24 -31.50
N ALA A 573 -3.61 13.32 -32.73
CA ALA A 573 -4.21 14.53 -33.27
C ALA A 573 -5.49 14.93 -32.49
N ILE A 574 -6.36 13.98 -32.13
CA ILE A 574 -7.53 14.26 -31.28
C ILE A 574 -7.10 14.83 -29.92
N ILE A 575 -6.11 14.23 -29.26
CA ILE A 575 -5.59 14.72 -27.97
C ILE A 575 -5.01 16.13 -28.11
N TYR A 576 -4.24 16.38 -29.17
CA TYR A 576 -3.68 17.69 -29.47
C TYR A 576 -4.79 18.75 -29.70
N TYR A 577 -5.84 18.40 -30.45
CA TYR A 577 -6.95 19.30 -30.73
C TYR A 577 -7.76 19.62 -29.48
N TRP A 578 -7.97 18.63 -28.60
CA TRP A 578 -8.60 18.85 -27.30
C TRP A 578 -7.78 19.81 -26.44
N TRP A 579 -6.46 19.62 -26.39
CA TRP A 579 -5.54 20.51 -25.67
C TRP A 579 -5.52 21.95 -26.23
N LYS A 580 -5.62 22.11 -27.55
CA LYS A 580 -5.74 23.42 -28.23
C LYS A 580 -7.13 24.05 -28.13
N GLY A 581 -8.13 23.33 -27.62
CA GLY A 581 -9.52 23.80 -27.54
C GLY A 581 -10.29 23.80 -28.87
N TYR A 582 -9.77 23.09 -29.88
CA TYR A 582 -10.39 22.96 -31.21
C TYR A 582 -11.58 22.01 -31.25
N ILE A 583 -11.70 21.14 -30.23
CA ILE A 583 -12.80 20.19 -30.04
C ILE A 583 -13.31 20.21 -28.60
#